data_AF-A0A2X1KIY3-F1
#
_entry.id   AF-A0A2X1KIY3-F1
#
_cell.length_a   1.000
_cell.length_b   1.000
_cell.length_c   1.000
_cell.angle_alpha   90.00
_cell.angle_beta   90.00
_cell.angle_gamma   90.00
#
_symmetry.space_group_name_H-M   'P 1'
#
loop_
_entity.id
_entity.type
_entity.pdbx_description
1 polymer ?
#
loop_
_entity_poly.entity_id
_entity_poly.type
_entity_poly.pdbx_seq_one_letter_code
_entity_poly.pdbx_strand_id
1 'polypeptide(L)'
;MMEILRGSPALSAFRINKLLARFQAARLPVHNIYAEYVHFADLNAPLNDDEHAQLERLLKYGPALASHAPQGKLLLVTPRPGTISPWSSKATDIAHNCGLQQVNRLERGVAYYIGSRYADQ
;
A
#
# COMPACT_ATOMS: atom_id res chain seq x y z
N MET A 1 -14.59 1.59 12.19
CA MET A 1 -14.83 1.53 10.73
C MET A 1 -13.47 1.49 10.06
N MET A 2 -13.29 0.72 8.98
CA MET A 2 -12.00 0.65 8.28
C MET A 2 -12.05 1.45 6.98
N GLU A 3 -11.17 2.44 6.84
CA GLU A 3 -10.94 3.16 5.60
C GLU A 3 -9.68 2.63 4.88
N ILE A 4 -9.73 2.62 3.55
CA ILE A 4 -8.65 2.14 2.69
C ILE A 4 -8.15 3.30 1.84
N LEU A 5 -6.91 3.72 2.06
CA LEU A 5 -6.30 4.85 1.37
C LEU A 5 -5.13 4.37 0.50
N ARG A 6 -5.22 4.61 -0.81
CA ARG A 6 -4.13 4.29 -1.74
C ARG A 6 -2.95 5.23 -1.52
N GLY A 7 -1.75 4.66 -1.50
CA GLY A 7 -0.50 5.38 -1.37
C GLY A 7 0.29 5.45 -2.69
N SER A 8 1.52 5.94 -2.58
CA SER A 8 2.46 6.05 -3.70
C SER A 8 2.96 4.70 -4.20
N PRO A 9 3.52 4.63 -5.44
CA PRO A 9 4.20 3.42 -5.92
C PRO A 9 5.31 2.98 -4.96
N ALA A 10 5.38 1.68 -4.69
CA ALA A 10 6.18 1.14 -3.58
C ALA A 10 7.61 0.73 -3.98
N LEU A 11 7.90 0.58 -5.29
CA LEU A 11 9.15 0.01 -5.80
C LEU A 11 9.76 0.87 -6.91
N SER A 12 11.08 1.08 -6.84
CA SER A 12 11.84 1.68 -7.94
C SER A 12 12.00 0.71 -9.12
N ALA A 13 12.30 1.25 -10.31
CA ALA A 13 12.53 0.46 -11.53
C ALA A 13 13.58 -0.65 -11.33
N PHE A 14 14.66 -0.37 -10.59
CA PHE A 14 15.68 -1.38 -10.27
C PHE A 14 15.10 -2.58 -9.49
N ARG A 15 14.23 -2.32 -8.50
CA ARG A 15 13.59 -3.40 -7.72
C ARG A 15 12.59 -4.19 -8.56
N ILE A 16 11.85 -3.52 -9.45
CA ILE A 16 10.94 -4.15 -10.41
C ILE A 16 11.72 -5.11 -11.32
N ASN A 17 12.81 -4.65 -11.95
CA ASN A 17 13.64 -5.47 -12.81
C ASN A 17 14.24 -6.68 -12.07
N LYS A 18 14.63 -6.50 -10.81
CA LYS A 18 15.12 -7.61 -9.97
C LYS A 18 14.03 -8.66 -9.70
N LEU A 19 12.77 -8.26 -9.51
CA LEU A 19 11.66 -9.21 -9.35
C LEU A 19 11.37 -9.95 -10.65
N LEU A 20 11.30 -9.25 -11.79
CA LEU A 20 11.10 -9.85 -13.10
C LEU A 20 12.20 -10.88 -13.43
N ALA A 21 13.47 -10.55 -13.17
CA ALA A 21 14.58 -11.48 -13.34
C ALA A 21 14.44 -12.75 -12.47
N ARG A 22 13.95 -12.61 -11.22
CA ARG A 22 13.69 -13.76 -10.34
C ARG A 22 12.54 -14.62 -10.83
N PHE A 23 11.45 -14.03 -11.32
CA PHE A 23 10.35 -14.78 -11.93
C PHE A 23 10.82 -15.54 -13.17
N GLN A 24 11.61 -14.90 -14.03
CA GLN A 24 12.19 -15.54 -15.21
C GLN A 24 13.09 -16.72 -14.83
N ALA A 25 13.99 -16.54 -13.85
CA ALA A 25 14.87 -17.62 -13.38
C ALA A 25 14.09 -18.82 -12.81
N ALA A 26 12.94 -18.55 -12.17
CA ALA A 26 12.01 -19.58 -11.68
C ALA A 26 11.07 -20.14 -12.77
N ARG A 27 11.23 -19.72 -14.04
CA ARG A 27 10.38 -20.08 -15.18
C ARG A 27 8.89 -19.72 -14.98
N LEU A 28 8.63 -18.62 -14.28
CA LEU A 28 7.29 -18.08 -14.09
C LEU A 28 6.95 -17.07 -15.21
N PRO A 29 5.75 -17.14 -15.79
CA PRO A 29 5.30 -16.40 -16.98
C PRO A 29 4.87 -14.94 -16.69
N VAL A 30 5.55 -14.28 -15.76
CA VAL A 30 5.24 -12.90 -15.36
C VAL A 30 5.89 -11.92 -16.34
N HIS A 31 5.09 -11.08 -16.99
CA HIS A 31 5.59 -10.10 -17.97
C HIS A 31 5.58 -8.66 -17.45
N ASN A 32 4.77 -8.37 -16.44
CA ASN A 32 4.72 -7.05 -15.81
C ASN A 32 4.42 -7.18 -14.31
N ILE A 33 4.95 -6.26 -13.52
CA ILE A 33 4.63 -6.12 -12.10
C ILE A 33 4.60 -4.65 -11.71
N TYR A 34 3.53 -4.24 -11.06
CA TYR A 34 3.36 -2.92 -10.47
C TYR A 34 3.05 -3.06 -8.98
N ALA A 35 3.45 -2.10 -8.15
CA ALA A 35 3.22 -2.16 -6.72
C ALA A 35 2.95 -0.77 -6.13
N GLU A 36 1.96 -0.69 -5.26
CA GLU A 36 1.61 0.53 -4.51
C GLU A 36 1.51 0.22 -3.02
N TYR A 37 1.82 1.21 -2.20
CA TYR A 37 1.41 1.14 -0.80
C TYR A 37 -0.10 1.28 -0.69
N VAL A 38 -0.68 0.55 0.26
CA VAL A 38 -2.08 0.71 0.66
C VAL A 38 -2.08 0.89 2.17
N HIS A 39 -2.83 1.87 2.65
CA HIS A 39 -2.96 2.16 4.05
C HIS A 39 -4.37 1.79 4.52
N PHE A 40 -4.44 1.22 5.71
CA PHE A 40 -5.67 0.81 6.37
C PHE A 40 -5.80 1.62 7.64
N ALA A 41 -6.83 2.46 7.73
CA ALA A 41 -7.14 3.23 8.93
C ALA A 41 -8.34 2.61 9.63
N ASP A 42 -8.11 2.04 10.80
CA ASP A 42 -9.20 1.67 11.70
C ASP A 42 -9.59 2.89 12.54
N LEU A 43 -10.86 3.28 12.44
CA LEU A 43 -11.43 4.48 13.04
C LEU A 43 -12.46 4.14 14.12
N ASN A 44 -12.40 4.81 15.28
CA ASN A 44 -13.43 4.72 16.32
C ASN A 44 -14.62 5.67 16.08
N ALA A 45 -14.44 6.69 15.25
CA ALA A 45 -15.44 7.69 14.91
C ALA A 45 -15.21 8.17 13.45
N PRO A 46 -16.23 8.69 12.76
CA PRO A 46 -16.05 9.26 11.43
C PRO A 46 -15.14 10.50 11.46
N LEU A 47 -14.41 10.71 10.37
CA LEU A 47 -13.66 11.94 10.12
C LEU A 47 -14.56 12.96 9.40
N ASN A 48 -14.42 14.24 9.73
CA ASN A 48 -14.96 15.30 8.89
C ASN A 48 -14.08 15.52 7.64
N ASP A 49 -14.51 16.37 6.72
CA ASP A 49 -13.82 16.58 5.43
C ASP A 49 -12.38 17.09 5.61
N ASP A 50 -12.14 17.99 6.55
CA ASP A 50 -10.80 18.54 6.83
C ASP A 50 -9.88 17.48 7.44
N GLU A 51 -10.40 16.69 8.38
CA GLU A 51 -9.67 15.59 9.02
C GLU A 51 -9.34 14.47 8.03
N HIS A 52 -10.27 14.12 7.15
CA HIS A 52 -10.06 13.15 6.08
C HIS A 52 -8.98 13.65 5.10
N ALA A 53 -9.05 14.92 4.68
CA ALA A 53 -8.02 15.54 3.83
C ALA A 53 -6.65 15.60 4.53
N GLN A 54 -6.61 15.81 5.84
CA GLN A 54 -5.38 15.78 6.63
C GLN A 54 -4.80 14.36 6.69
N LEU A 55 -5.62 13.34 6.92
CA LEU A 55 -5.19 11.93 6.93
C LEU A 55 -4.63 11.53 5.56
N GLU A 56 -5.32 11.86 4.47
CA GLU A 56 -4.81 11.63 3.12
C GLU A 56 -3.43 12.26 2.89
N ARG A 57 -3.23 13.49 3.38
CA ARG A 57 -1.96 14.20 3.24
C ARG A 57 -0.84 13.53 4.02
N LEU A 58 -1.09 13.07 5.24
CA LEU A 58 -0.13 12.31 6.04
C LEU A 58 0.30 11.01 5.35
N LEU A 59 -0.61 10.38 4.61
CA LEU A 59 -0.38 9.09 3.93
C LEU A 59 0.17 9.23 2.50
N LYS A 60 0.28 10.46 1.98
CA LYS A 60 0.97 10.78 0.72
C LYS A 60 2.43 11.11 0.99
N TYR A 61 3.28 10.10 0.96
CA TYR A 61 4.73 10.22 1.16
C TYR A 61 5.52 9.31 0.21
N GLY A 62 6.84 9.50 0.19
CA GLY A 62 7.77 8.74 -0.64
C GLY A 62 8.11 9.42 -1.97
N PRO A 63 8.96 8.78 -2.80
CA PRO A 63 9.36 9.33 -4.08
C PRO A 63 8.18 9.46 -5.04
N ALA A 64 8.17 10.54 -5.83
CA ALA A 64 7.20 10.76 -6.89
C ALA A 64 7.49 9.86 -8.10
N LEU A 65 7.24 8.56 -7.93
CA LEU A 65 7.29 7.59 -9.00
C LEU A 65 6.03 7.70 -9.86
N ALA A 66 6.17 7.43 -11.16
CA ALA A 66 5.02 7.40 -12.06
C ALA A 66 3.99 6.38 -11.56
N SER A 67 2.75 6.84 -11.35
CA SER A 67 1.64 5.94 -11.05
C SER A 67 1.16 5.29 -12.34
N HIS A 68 0.78 4.02 -12.24
CA HIS A 68 0.20 3.26 -13.33
C HIS A 68 -1.19 2.78 -12.92
N ALA A 69 -2.10 2.69 -13.89
CA ALA A 69 -3.40 2.07 -13.64
C ALA A 69 -3.19 0.60 -13.21
N PRO A 70 -3.78 0.15 -12.10
CA PRO A 70 -3.68 -1.23 -11.67
C PRO A 70 -4.21 -2.20 -12.73
N GLN A 71 -3.39 -3.20 -13.11
CA GLN A 71 -3.75 -4.20 -14.10
C GLN A 71 -3.21 -5.58 -13.72
N GLY A 72 -3.96 -6.64 -14.05
CA GLY A 72 -3.60 -8.02 -13.74
C GLY A 72 -4.04 -8.43 -12.32
N LYS A 73 -3.41 -9.49 -11.80
CA LYS A 73 -3.82 -10.10 -10.53
C LYS A 73 -3.31 -9.29 -9.34
N LEU A 74 -4.23 -8.90 -8.45
CA LEU A 74 -3.90 -8.29 -7.16
C LEU A 74 -3.43 -9.36 -6.17
N LEU A 75 -2.23 -9.16 -5.61
CA LEU A 75 -1.75 -9.82 -4.41
C LEU A 75 -1.40 -8.76 -3.37
N LEU A 76 -2.19 -8.69 -2.30
CA LEU A 76 -1.95 -7.77 -1.19
C LEU A 76 -1.08 -8.45 -0.13
N VAL A 77 0.06 -7.84 0.18
CA VAL A 77 0.97 -8.29 1.24
C VAL A 77 0.84 -7.37 2.44
N THR A 78 0.52 -7.92 3.60
CA THR A 78 0.37 -7.21 4.87
C THR A 78 1.13 -7.94 5.99
N PRO A 79 1.33 -7.31 7.15
CA PRO A 79 1.60 -8.04 8.38
C PRO A 79 0.56 -9.13 8.63
N ARG A 80 0.97 -10.21 9.29
CA ARG A 80 0.08 -11.33 9.61
C ARG A 80 -1.02 -10.85 10.57
N PRO A 81 -2.26 -11.33 10.45
CA PRO A 81 -3.27 -11.14 11.48
C PRO A 81 -2.73 -11.47 12.88
N GLY A 82 -3.10 -10.66 13.86
CA GLY A 82 -2.58 -10.77 15.24
C GLY A 82 -1.20 -10.14 15.44
N THR A 83 -0.60 -9.50 14.43
CA THR A 83 0.63 -8.71 14.59
C THR A 83 0.39 -7.25 14.23
N ILE A 84 1.20 -6.37 14.82
CA ILE A 84 1.19 -4.92 14.58
C ILE A 84 2.59 -4.55 14.10
N SER A 85 2.69 -3.91 12.93
CA SER A 85 4.01 -3.52 12.41
C SER A 85 4.61 -2.34 13.21
N PRO A 86 5.94 -2.20 13.28
CA PRO A 86 6.55 -0.99 13.83
C PRO A 86 6.18 0.30 13.07
N TRP A 87 5.77 0.17 11.80
CA TRP A 87 5.23 1.29 11.03
C TRP A 87 3.87 1.71 11.58
N SER A 88 3.00 0.75 11.92
CA SER A 88 1.67 0.98 12.48
C SER A 88 1.71 1.83 13.74
N SER A 89 2.58 1.49 14.70
CA SER A 89 2.72 2.28 15.94
C SER A 89 3.11 3.73 15.64
N LYS A 90 4.17 3.95 14.85
CA LYS A 90 4.65 5.30 14.55
C LYS A 90 3.66 6.13 13.72
N ALA A 91 3.00 5.50 12.76
CA ALA A 91 2.00 6.17 11.92
C ALA A 91 0.79 6.60 12.75
N THR A 92 0.35 5.74 13.67
CA THR A 92 -0.76 6.04 14.59
C THR A 92 -0.37 7.19 15.52
N ASP A 93 0.84 7.18 16.10
CA ASP A 93 1.35 8.28 16.93
C ASP A 93 1.39 9.62 16.15
N ILE A 94 1.82 9.59 14.89
CA ILE A 94 1.80 10.79 14.02
C ILE A 94 0.36 11.28 13.81
N ALA A 95 -0.60 10.39 13.54
CA ALA A 95 -2.00 10.77 13.37
C ALA A 95 -2.57 11.44 14.63
N HIS A 96 -2.31 10.87 15.80
CA HIS A 96 -2.73 11.44 17.08
C HIS A 96 -2.07 12.80 17.35
N ASN A 97 -0.78 12.93 17.11
CA ASN A 97 -0.06 14.21 17.25
C ASN A 97 -0.54 15.28 16.26
N CYS A 98 -1.16 14.87 15.16
CA CYS A 98 -1.82 15.74 14.21
C CYS A 98 -3.30 16.05 14.55
N GLY A 99 -3.80 15.57 15.70
CA GLY A 99 -5.17 15.83 16.17
C GLY A 99 -6.21 14.78 15.75
N LEU A 100 -5.83 13.73 15.02
CA LEU A 100 -6.74 12.72 14.48
C LEU A 100 -6.98 11.58 15.50
N GLN A 101 -7.60 11.90 16.64
CA GLN A 101 -7.85 10.95 17.74
C GLN A 101 -8.83 9.83 17.36
N GLN A 102 -9.59 10.03 16.29
CA GLN A 102 -10.51 9.07 15.71
C GLN A 102 -9.79 7.84 15.15
N VAL A 103 -8.50 7.97 14.82
CA VAL A 103 -7.67 6.87 14.31
C VAL A 103 -7.30 5.94 15.46
N ASN A 104 -7.91 4.76 15.55
CA ASN A 104 -7.47 3.72 16.48
C ASN A 104 -6.11 3.16 16.08
N ARG A 105 -5.94 2.90 14.77
CA ARG A 105 -4.73 2.28 14.24
C ARG A 105 -4.58 2.51 12.76
N LEU A 106 -3.36 2.85 12.33
CA LEU A 106 -2.95 2.78 10.93
C LEU A 106 -2.15 1.51 10.67
N GLU A 107 -2.35 0.85 9.54
CA GLU A 107 -1.47 -0.23 9.06
C GLU A 107 -1.16 -0.05 7.57
N ARG A 108 -0.06 -0.63 7.10
CA ARG A 108 0.36 -0.54 5.70
C ARG A 108 0.56 -1.90 5.08
N GLY A 109 0.00 -2.07 3.89
CA GLY A 109 0.29 -3.17 2.97
C GLY A 109 0.99 -2.71 1.71
N VAL A 110 1.41 -3.68 0.90
CA VAL A 110 1.85 -3.47 -0.48
C VAL A 110 0.93 -4.26 -1.40
N ALA A 111 0.19 -3.55 -2.26
CA ALA A 111 -0.63 -4.15 -3.30
C ALA A 111 0.24 -4.38 -4.53
N TYR A 112 0.49 -5.65 -4.87
CA TYR A 112 1.15 -6.05 -6.10
C TYR A 112 0.12 -6.35 -7.16
N TYR A 113 0.30 -5.79 -8.36
CA TYR A 113 -0.50 -6.06 -9.54
C TYR A 113 0.39 -6.79 -10.55
N ILE A 114 0.06 -8.05 -10.83
CA ILE A 114 0.92 -8.97 -11.58
C ILE A 114 0.26 -9.30 -12.92
N GLY A 115 0.92 -8.89 -14.01
CA GLY A 115 0.59 -9.30 -15.37
C GLY A 115 1.25 -10.63 -15.69
N SER A 116 0.45 -11.64 -16.02
CA SER A 116 0.89 -12.99 -16.40
C SER A 116 0.30 -13.38 -17.74
N ARG A 117 1.08 -14.08 -18.58
CA ARG A 117 0.64 -14.50 -19.93
C ARG A 117 -0.42 -15.63 -19.93
N TYR A 118 -0.79 -16.17 -18.77
CA TYR A 118 -1.87 -17.15 -18.65
C TYR A 118 -3.21 -16.56 -18.22
N ALA A 119 -3.28 -15.27 -17.88
CA ALA A 119 -4.51 -14.66 -17.36
C ALA A 119 -5.47 -14.14 -18.45
N ASP A 120 -5.08 -14.22 -19.73
CA ASP A 120 -5.89 -13.83 -20.89
C ASP A 120 -6.58 -15.05 -21.56
N GLN A 121 -6.79 -16.15 -20.83
CA GLN A 121 -7.61 -17.30 -21.23
C GLN A 121 -8.76 -17.52 -20.24
#